data_AF-A0A9D4MJ13-F1
#
_entry.id   AF-A0A9D4MJ13-F1
#
_cell.length_a   1.000
_cell.length_b   1.000
_cell.length_c   1.000
_cell.angle_alpha   90.00
_cell.angle_beta   90.00
_cell.angle_gamma   90.00
#
_symmetry.space_group_name_H-M   'P 1'
#
loop_
_entity.id
_entity.type
_entity.pdbx_description
1 polymer ?
#
loop_
_entity_poly.entity_id
_entity_poly.type
_entity_poly.pdbx_seq_one_letter_code
_entity_poly.pdbx_strand_id
1 'polypeptide(L)'
;MSSTSFIRWTWRKPKTIRPIQPQKVSDCRKSECHRCGHKKWKHWHLKKCPAFGTKCFRCGKFGHYARKCFSRLLKRKENTTTRKERDRSRMNKYNDSKALCSLLPFNNLDDSELKKAAPAVKFYSQDIIDLAEEYQEVKTLYEDALAEIEQNKSSAVGDDRIEAGFLI
;
A
#
# COMPACT_ATOMS: atom_id res chain seq x y z
N MET A 1 32.26 23.06 46.57
CA MET A 1 31.19 24.05 46.83
C MET A 1 30.32 24.09 45.58
N SER A 2 29.30 23.25 45.54
CA SER A 2 28.48 22.96 44.35
C SER A 2 27.34 23.96 44.21
N SER A 3 27.36 24.73 43.13
CA SER A 3 26.35 25.72 42.75
C SER A 3 25.01 25.08 42.45
N THR A 4 23.99 25.39 43.25
CA THR A 4 22.59 25.05 42.96
C THR A 4 21.91 26.25 42.30
N SER A 5 21.67 26.16 41.00
CA SER A 5 20.85 27.13 40.26
C SER A 5 19.37 26.95 40.57
N PHE A 6 18.74 27.97 41.12
CA PHE A 6 17.30 28.03 41.37
C PHE A 6 16.56 28.37 40.05
N ILE A 7 15.78 27.44 39.52
CA ILE A 7 14.97 27.67 38.32
C ILE A 7 13.79 28.58 38.68
N ARG A 8 13.78 29.80 38.12
CA ARG A 8 12.69 30.77 38.27
C ARG A 8 11.52 30.41 37.35
N TRP A 9 10.47 29.82 37.88
CA TRP A 9 9.21 29.59 37.18
C TRP A 9 8.48 30.93 36.98
N THR A 10 8.33 31.36 35.73
CA THR A 10 7.49 32.52 35.40
C THR A 10 6.08 32.05 35.07
N TRP A 11 5.10 32.56 35.82
CA TRP A 11 3.68 32.35 35.56
C TRP A 11 3.30 32.97 34.21
N ARG A 12 3.13 32.13 33.18
CA ARG A 12 2.62 32.55 31.87
C ARG A 12 1.11 32.73 31.98
N LYS A 13 0.63 33.98 31.88
CA LYS A 13 -0.82 34.29 31.91
C LYS A 13 -1.56 33.46 30.83
N PRO A 14 -2.72 32.85 31.16
CA PRO A 14 -3.50 32.13 30.17
C PRO A 14 -3.95 33.09 29.06
N LYS A 15 -3.83 32.66 27.81
CA LYS A 15 -4.26 33.44 26.65
C LYS A 15 -5.77 33.68 26.78
N THR A 16 -6.17 34.94 26.98
CA THR A 16 -7.58 35.34 26.96
C THR A 16 -8.20 34.87 25.65
N ILE A 17 -9.23 34.03 25.73
CA ILE A 17 -10.04 33.63 24.58
C ILE A 17 -10.67 34.92 24.06
N ARG A 18 -10.17 35.43 22.92
CA ARG A 18 -10.76 36.60 22.28
C ARG A 18 -12.20 36.25 21.90
N PRO A 19 -13.21 37.08 22.23
CA PRO A 19 -14.57 36.85 21.76
C PRO A 19 -14.53 36.74 20.23
N ILE A 20 -15.10 35.65 19.69
CA ILE A 20 -15.19 35.41 18.25
C ILE A 20 -16.01 36.56 17.68
N GLN A 21 -15.34 37.54 17.09
CA GLN A 21 -16.02 38.61 16.38
C GLN A 21 -16.78 37.97 15.20
N PRO A 22 -18.10 38.17 15.09
CA PRO A 22 -18.85 37.65 13.95
C PRO A 22 -18.25 38.27 12.69
N GLN A 23 -17.67 37.41 11.85
CA GLN A 23 -16.93 37.85 10.69
C GLN A 23 -17.86 38.68 9.79
N LYS A 24 -17.42 39.89 9.44
CA LYS A 24 -18.12 40.78 8.51
C LYS A 24 -18.39 40.00 7.22
N VAL A 25 -19.67 39.72 6.94
CA VAL A 25 -20.08 38.97 5.75
C VAL A 25 -19.81 39.82 4.52
N SER A 26 -18.79 39.40 3.78
CA SER A 26 -18.21 40.07 2.61
C SER A 26 -19.19 40.23 1.46
N ASP A 27 -18.90 41.23 0.65
CA ASP A 27 -19.64 41.71 -0.51
C ASP A 27 -20.19 40.67 -1.49
N CYS A 28 -21.22 41.17 -2.16
CA CYS A 28 -22.39 40.43 -2.51
C CYS A 28 -22.63 40.43 -3.99
N ARG A 29 -21.75 39.74 -4.73
CA ARG A 29 -21.86 39.76 -6.19
C ARG A 29 -22.25 38.42 -6.82
N LYS A 30 -22.00 37.24 -6.20
CA LYS A 30 -22.43 35.95 -6.81
C LYS A 30 -22.94 34.78 -5.89
N SER A 31 -23.12 34.93 -4.58
CA SER A 31 -23.65 33.86 -3.71
C SER A 31 -25.17 33.89 -3.49
N GLU A 32 -25.79 32.72 -3.59
CA GLU A 32 -27.18 32.45 -3.20
C GLU A 32 -27.45 32.74 -1.71
N CYS A 33 -28.69 33.11 -1.37
CA CYS A 33 -29.07 33.36 0.02
C CYS A 33 -28.91 32.10 0.89
N HIS A 34 -28.17 32.20 1.99
CA HIS A 34 -27.93 31.08 2.92
C HIS A 34 -29.15 30.66 3.76
N ARG A 35 -30.27 31.40 3.72
CA ARG A 35 -31.50 31.03 4.43
C ARG A 35 -32.51 30.34 3.52
N CYS A 36 -32.71 30.85 2.30
CA CYS A 36 -33.72 30.35 1.35
C CYS A 36 -33.13 29.63 0.12
N GLY A 37 -31.86 29.88 -0.24
CA GLY A 37 -31.20 29.32 -1.44
C GLY A 37 -31.53 30.02 -2.75
N HIS A 38 -32.15 31.20 -2.73
CA HIS A 38 -32.40 31.96 -3.96
C HIS A 38 -31.10 32.60 -4.46
N LYS A 39 -30.82 32.42 -5.76
CA LYS A 39 -29.63 32.97 -6.45
C LYS A 39 -29.74 34.46 -6.77
N LYS A 40 -30.95 35.03 -6.70
CA LYS A 40 -31.19 36.46 -7.01
C LYS A 40 -31.10 37.31 -5.74
N TRP A 41 -30.22 38.30 -5.81
CA TRP A 41 -29.76 39.30 -4.82
C TRP A 41 -30.81 40.13 -4.06
N LYS A 42 -32.11 39.89 -4.22
CA LYS A 42 -33.14 40.86 -3.80
C LYS A 42 -33.45 40.91 -2.30
N HIS A 43 -32.85 40.05 -1.47
CA HIS A 43 -33.12 40.04 -0.01
C HIS A 43 -31.89 39.58 0.81
N TRP A 44 -30.83 40.40 0.83
CA TRP A 44 -29.59 40.02 1.50
C TRP A 44 -29.65 40.08 3.04
N HIS A 45 -30.51 40.89 3.68
CA HIS A 45 -30.43 41.04 5.15
C HIS A 45 -31.69 41.31 5.97
N LEU A 46 -32.91 41.29 5.45
CA LEU A 46 -34.08 41.66 6.27
C LEU A 46 -35.28 40.75 6.05
N LYS A 47 -36.27 40.89 6.95
CA LYS A 47 -37.58 40.23 7.06
C LYS A 47 -38.32 39.90 5.74
N LYS A 48 -37.84 40.40 4.60
CA LYS A 48 -38.26 40.13 3.22
C LYS A 48 -37.75 38.79 2.66
N CYS A 49 -36.96 38.02 3.41
CA CYS A 49 -36.60 36.67 2.99
C CYS A 49 -37.83 35.75 3.08
N PRO A 50 -38.18 34.97 2.04
CA PRO A 50 -39.34 34.06 2.09
C PRO A 50 -39.13 32.91 3.09
N ALA A 51 -37.91 32.72 3.60
CA ALA A 51 -37.63 31.80 4.68
C ALA A 51 -37.78 32.44 6.07
N PHE A 52 -37.99 33.75 6.17
CA PHE A 52 -38.21 34.45 7.43
C PHE A 52 -39.62 34.11 7.93
N GLY A 53 -39.72 33.26 8.96
CA GLY A 53 -40.99 32.75 9.48
C GLY A 53 -41.31 31.30 9.10
N THR A 54 -40.52 30.68 8.22
CA THR A 54 -40.72 29.25 7.92
C THR A 54 -39.98 28.37 8.93
N LYS A 55 -40.68 27.35 9.44
CA LYS A 55 -40.11 26.35 10.35
C LYS A 55 -39.31 25.34 9.53
N CYS A 56 -38.06 25.13 9.91
CA CYS A 56 -37.24 24.10 9.29
C CYS A 56 -37.71 22.72 9.74
N PHE A 57 -38.14 21.88 8.78
CA PHE A 57 -38.55 20.48 9.05
C PHE A 57 -37.44 19.59 9.62
N ARG A 58 -36.17 20.01 9.59
CA ARG A 58 -35.03 19.19 10.06
C ARG A 58 -34.55 19.54 11.46
N CYS A 59 -34.56 20.81 11.83
CA CYS A 59 -34.04 21.26 13.13
C CYS A 59 -35.09 21.97 13.98
N GLY A 60 -36.31 22.16 13.47
CA GLY A 60 -37.39 22.84 14.17
C GLY A 60 -37.22 24.36 14.33
N LYS A 61 -36.05 24.93 13.99
CA LYS A 61 -35.77 26.37 14.09
C LYS A 61 -36.36 27.14 12.91
N PHE A 62 -36.70 28.40 13.14
CA PHE A 62 -37.28 29.29 12.12
C PHE A 62 -36.20 30.04 11.33
N GLY A 63 -36.58 30.59 10.18
CA GLY A 63 -35.74 31.54 9.44
C GLY A 63 -34.85 30.93 8.36
N HIS A 64 -35.06 29.66 7.99
CA HIS A 64 -34.36 28.98 6.89
C HIS A 64 -35.13 27.73 6.43
N TYR A 65 -34.90 27.31 5.18
CA TYR A 65 -35.46 26.04 4.67
C TYR A 65 -34.60 24.82 5.04
N ALA A 66 -35.21 23.63 5.07
CA ALA A 66 -34.54 22.35 5.33
C ALA A 66 -33.36 22.05 4.39
N ARG A 67 -33.35 22.64 3.18
CA ARG A 67 -32.24 22.55 2.22
C ARG A 67 -31.00 23.32 2.65
N LYS A 68 -31.18 24.46 3.31
CA LYS A 68 -30.10 25.33 3.82
C LYS A 68 -29.91 25.22 5.34
N CYS A 69 -30.34 24.11 5.91
CA CYS A 69 -30.20 23.90 7.35
C CYS A 69 -28.74 23.67 7.73
N PHE A 70 -28.20 24.56 8.56
CA PHE A 70 -26.82 24.48 9.06
C PHE A 70 -26.54 23.24 9.92
N SER A 71 -27.58 22.58 10.47
CA SER A 71 -27.40 21.34 11.23
C SER A 71 -26.79 20.20 10.40
N ARG A 72 -26.93 20.23 9.07
CA ARG A 72 -26.23 19.29 8.16
C ARG A 72 -24.72 19.39 8.28
N LEU A 73 -24.20 20.60 8.49
CA LEU A 73 -22.76 20.84 8.57
C LEU A 73 -22.18 20.46 9.93
N LEU A 74 -23.02 20.46 10.98
CA LEU A 74 -22.59 20.19 12.36
C LEU A 74 -22.53 18.68 12.67
N LYS A 75 -23.43 17.85 12.13
CA LYS A 75 -23.39 16.39 12.29
C LYS A 75 -22.11 15.73 11.74
N ARG A 76 -21.36 16.42 10.87
CA ARG A 76 -20.06 15.93 10.38
C ARG A 76 -19.01 15.87 11.49
N LYS A 77 -19.12 16.68 12.55
CA LYS A 77 -18.10 16.77 13.61
C LYS A 77 -18.20 15.64 14.65
N GLU A 78 -19.41 15.17 14.97
CA GLU A 78 -19.63 14.08 15.93
C GLU A 78 -19.06 12.74 15.45
N ASN A 79 -19.00 12.52 14.13
CA ASN A 79 -18.43 11.29 13.55
C ASN A 79 -16.90 11.29 13.44
N THR A 80 -16.23 12.37 13.87
CA THR A 80 -14.75 12.48 13.74
C THR A 80 -14.01 11.74 14.84
N THR A 81 -14.58 11.63 16.04
CA THR A 81 -14.00 10.90 17.17
C THR A 81 -14.02 9.40 16.90
N THR A 82 -15.16 8.88 16.44
CA THR A 82 -15.33 7.46 16.09
C THR A 82 -14.49 7.05 14.87
N ARG A 83 -14.28 7.95 13.90
CA ARG A 83 -13.36 7.71 12.78
C ARG A 83 -11.91 7.63 13.25
N LYS A 84 -11.45 8.62 14.05
CA LYS A 84 -10.08 8.63 14.58
C LYS A 84 -9.79 7.42 15.46
N GLU A 85 -10.75 7.00 16.26
CA GLU A 85 -10.64 5.81 17.11
C GLU A 85 -10.57 4.52 16.29
N ARG A 86 -11.41 4.39 15.26
CA ARG A 86 -11.34 3.26 14.32
C ARG A 86 -10.00 3.19 13.59
N ASP A 87 -9.52 4.33 13.10
CA ASP A 87 -8.24 4.42 12.40
C ASP A 87 -7.07 4.09 13.35
N ARG A 88 -7.12 4.53 14.62
CA ARG A 88 -6.17 4.15 15.66
C ARG A 88 -6.20 2.64 15.93
N SER A 89 -7.38 2.05 16.08
CA SER A 89 -7.52 0.61 16.33
C SER A 89 -6.95 -0.22 15.18
N ARG A 90 -7.18 0.19 13.92
CA ARG A 90 -6.56 -0.44 12.74
C ARG A 90 -5.03 -0.38 12.79
N MET A 91 -4.47 0.78 13.15
CA MET A 91 -3.02 0.95 13.25
C MET A 91 -2.41 0.11 14.38
N ASN A 92 -3.07 0.04 15.53
CA ASN A 92 -2.63 -0.79 16.64
C ASN A 92 -2.60 -2.27 16.24
N LYS A 93 -3.68 -2.78 15.60
CA LYS A 93 -3.69 -4.16 15.09
C LYS A 93 -2.55 -4.45 14.13
N TYR A 94 -2.27 -3.53 13.20
CA TYR A 94 -1.13 -3.67 12.29
C TYR A 94 0.20 -3.74 13.04
N ASN A 95 0.42 -2.86 14.03
CA ASN A 95 1.64 -2.86 14.82
C ASN A 95 1.78 -4.14 15.65
N ASP A 96 0.69 -4.62 16.24
CA ASP A 96 0.67 -5.89 16.99
C ASP A 96 1.03 -7.05 16.07
N SER A 97 0.41 -7.15 14.88
CA SER A 97 0.74 -8.16 13.87
C SER A 97 2.20 -8.05 13.42
N LYS A 98 2.72 -6.84 13.23
CA LYS A 98 4.12 -6.61 12.84
C LYS A 98 5.10 -7.02 13.95
N ALA A 99 4.76 -6.78 15.21
CA ALA A 99 5.55 -7.22 16.35
C ALA A 99 5.54 -8.76 16.47
N LEU A 100 4.40 -9.41 16.22
CA LEU A 100 4.34 -10.88 16.16
C LEU A 100 5.19 -11.43 15.01
N CYS A 101 5.21 -10.76 13.85
CA CYS A 101 6.09 -11.16 12.77
C CYS A 101 7.55 -11.17 13.19
N SER A 102 8.01 -10.27 14.07
CA SER A 102 9.39 -10.27 14.61
C SER A 102 9.69 -11.36 15.66
N LEU A 103 8.65 -12.00 16.21
CA LEU A 103 8.80 -13.14 17.14
C LEU A 103 8.81 -14.48 16.43
N LEU A 104 8.50 -14.52 15.14
CA LEU A 104 8.54 -15.75 14.38
C LEU A 104 9.96 -16.34 14.40
N PRO A 105 10.09 -17.67 14.56
CA PRO A 105 11.38 -18.35 14.65
C PRO A 105 12.24 -18.20 13.40
N PHE A 106 11.64 -17.72 12.30
CA PHE A 106 12.32 -17.48 11.02
C PHE A 106 13.06 -16.14 10.92
N ASN A 107 12.90 -15.19 11.87
CA ASN A 107 13.59 -13.88 11.76
C ASN A 107 15.08 -13.92 11.99
N ASN A 108 15.59 -14.98 12.63
CA ASN A 108 17.01 -15.18 12.88
C ASN A 108 17.59 -16.31 12.00
N LEU A 109 16.85 -16.78 11.00
CA LEU A 109 17.39 -17.75 10.04
C LEU A 109 18.20 -17.00 8.99
N ASP A 110 19.51 -17.22 9.01
CA ASP A 110 20.38 -16.78 7.93
C ASP A 110 20.04 -17.54 6.63
N ASP A 111 20.27 -16.90 5.48
CA ASP A 111 20.04 -17.48 4.14
C ASP A 111 20.75 -18.83 3.95
N SER A 112 21.86 -19.04 4.67
CA SER A 112 22.60 -20.31 4.69
C SER A 112 21.82 -21.42 5.40
N GLU A 113 21.17 -21.11 6.53
CA GLU A 113 20.32 -22.06 7.28
C GLU A 113 19.01 -22.34 6.53
N LEU A 114 18.42 -21.33 5.87
CA LEU A 114 17.23 -21.51 5.04
C LEU A 114 17.49 -22.46 3.85
N LYS A 115 18.65 -22.33 3.18
CA LYS A 115 19.05 -23.22 2.08
C LYS A 115 19.35 -24.65 2.54
N LYS A 116 19.76 -24.84 3.80
CA LYS A 116 19.94 -26.17 4.41
C LYS A 116 18.60 -26.80 4.81
N ALA A 117 17.70 -26.01 5.41
CA ALA A 117 16.40 -26.47 5.90
C ALA A 117 15.39 -26.72 4.76
N ALA A 118 15.48 -25.94 3.69
CA ALA A 118 14.72 -26.12 2.46
C ALA A 118 15.72 -26.17 1.29
N PRO A 119 16.35 -27.33 1.01
CA PRO A 119 17.03 -27.50 -0.26
C PRO A 119 16.02 -27.16 -1.36
N ALA A 120 16.46 -26.48 -2.42
CA ALA A 120 15.58 -26.03 -3.49
C ALA A 120 14.81 -27.23 -4.05
N VAL A 121 13.61 -27.48 -3.52
CA VAL A 121 12.73 -28.55 -3.98
C VAL A 121 12.18 -28.02 -5.28
N LYS A 122 12.84 -28.41 -6.37
CA LYS A 122 12.30 -28.21 -7.69
C LYS A 122 11.08 -29.12 -7.79
N PHE A 123 9.92 -28.57 -7.44
CA PHE A 123 8.64 -29.24 -7.61
C PHE A 123 8.33 -29.26 -9.10
N TYR A 124 8.89 -30.24 -9.79
CA TYR A 124 8.49 -30.58 -11.15
C TYR A 124 7.28 -31.51 -11.06
N SER A 125 6.34 -31.36 -12.00
CA SER A 125 5.30 -32.37 -12.17
C SER A 125 5.95 -33.70 -12.53
N GLN A 126 5.29 -34.82 -12.18
CA GLN A 126 5.80 -36.15 -12.47
C GLN A 126 6.12 -36.30 -13.97
N ASP A 127 5.25 -35.77 -14.83
CA ASP A 127 5.44 -35.75 -16.29
C ASP A 127 6.78 -35.10 -16.74
N ILE A 128 7.27 -34.09 -16.00
CA ILE A 128 8.54 -33.43 -16.31
C ILE A 128 9.74 -34.29 -15.85
N ILE A 129 9.56 -35.06 -14.78
CA ILE A 129 10.58 -35.99 -14.28
C ILE A 129 10.71 -37.16 -15.25
N ASP A 130 9.59 -37.76 -15.65
CA ASP A 130 9.55 -38.90 -16.56
C ASP A 130 10.15 -38.53 -17.94
N LEU A 131 9.83 -37.34 -18.46
CA LEU A 131 10.41 -36.83 -19.71
C LEU A 131 11.93 -36.59 -19.61
N ALA A 132 12.42 -36.21 -18.43
CA ALA A 132 13.85 -35.98 -18.22
C ALA A 132 14.63 -37.31 -18.17
N GLU A 133 14.04 -38.37 -17.64
CA GLU A 133 14.63 -39.72 -17.63
C GLU A 133 14.71 -40.29 -19.05
N GLU A 134 13.62 -40.23 -19.81
CA GLU A 134 13.59 -40.68 -21.21
C GLU A 134 14.65 -39.95 -22.07
N TYR A 135 14.81 -38.64 -21.86
CA TYR A 135 15.85 -37.88 -22.55
C TYR A 135 17.28 -38.35 -22.19
N GLN A 136 17.54 -38.75 -20.94
CA GLN A 136 18.87 -39.25 -20.56
C GLN A 136 19.19 -40.59 -21.21
N GLU A 137 18.22 -41.50 -21.30
CA GLU A 137 18.40 -42.80 -21.97
C GLU A 137 18.72 -42.62 -23.46
N VAL A 138 17.97 -41.75 -24.14
CA VAL A 138 18.24 -41.44 -25.56
C VAL A 138 19.62 -40.80 -25.73
N LYS A 139 20.01 -39.94 -24.79
CA LYS A 139 21.32 -39.28 -24.83
C LYS A 139 22.47 -40.28 -24.66
N THR A 140 22.36 -41.23 -23.74
CA THR A 140 23.41 -42.25 -23.54
C THR A 140 23.56 -43.14 -24.77
N LEU A 141 22.45 -43.56 -25.39
CA LEU A 141 22.50 -44.36 -26.62
C LEU A 141 23.18 -43.61 -27.77
N TYR A 142 22.96 -42.29 -27.87
CA TYR A 142 23.62 -41.45 -28.87
C TYR A 142 25.13 -41.35 -28.61
N GLU A 143 25.54 -41.16 -27.37
CA GLU A 143 26.96 -41.09 -26.98
C GLU A 143 27.68 -42.44 -27.24
N ASP A 144 27.03 -43.57 -26.94
CA ASP A 144 27.55 -44.91 -27.22
C ASP A 144 27.73 -45.16 -28.73
N ALA A 145 26.73 -44.78 -29.55
CA ALA A 145 26.81 -44.91 -31.00
C ALA A 145 27.95 -44.06 -31.61
N LEU A 146 28.20 -42.86 -31.06
CA LEU A 146 29.35 -42.05 -31.47
C LEU A 146 30.68 -42.72 -31.12
N ALA A 147 30.78 -43.33 -29.93
CA ALA A 147 31.98 -44.03 -29.50
C ALA A 147 32.29 -45.25 -30.41
N GLU A 148 31.26 -46.01 -30.83
CA GLU A 148 31.42 -47.10 -31.80
C GLU A 148 31.93 -46.60 -33.16
N ILE A 149 31.39 -45.48 -33.64
CA ILE A 149 31.84 -44.87 -34.90
C ILE A 149 33.32 -44.45 -34.81
N GLU A 150 33.77 -43.94 -33.66
CA GLU A 150 35.17 -43.57 -33.45
C GLU A 150 36.10 -44.80 -33.36
N GLN A 151 35.68 -45.86 -32.68
CA GLN A 151 36.43 -47.13 -32.64
C GLN A 151 36.57 -47.76 -34.04
N ASN A 152 35.53 -47.71 -34.85
CA ASN A 152 35.57 -48.20 -36.24
C ASN A 152 36.45 -47.32 -37.15
N LYS A 153 36.47 -45.99 -36.93
CA LYS A 153 37.38 -45.08 -37.66
C LYS A 153 38.86 -45.33 -37.33
N SER A 154 39.18 -45.61 -36.06
CA SER A 154 40.56 -45.88 -35.65
C SER A 154 41.10 -47.23 -36.15
N SER A 155 40.23 -48.21 -36.40
CA SER A 155 40.59 -49.51 -36.97
C SER A 155 40.65 -49.53 -38.51
N ALA A 156 40.02 -48.58 -39.20
CA ALA A 156 40.03 -48.46 -40.67
C ALA A 156 41.27 -47.73 -41.26
N VAL A 157 42.20 -47.22 -40.44
CA VAL A 157 43.36 -46.42 -40.89
C VAL A 157 44.66 -47.23 -41.00
N GLY A 158 44.63 -48.55 -40.78
CA GLY A 158 45.79 -49.42 -40.97
C GLY A 158 45.56 -50.46 -42.05
N ASP A 159 45.80 -50.13 -43.33
CA ASP A 159 46.33 -51.08 -44.33
C ASP A 159 46.61 -50.54 -45.76
N ASP A 160 46.67 -49.22 -45.99
CA ASP A 160 47.11 -48.71 -47.31
C ASP A 160 48.63 -48.47 -47.36
N ARG A 161 49.39 -49.57 -47.23
CA ARG A 161 50.82 -49.63 -47.56
C ARG A 161 50.97 -49.94 -49.06
N ILE A 162 50.74 -48.96 -49.93
CA ILE A 162 51.14 -49.07 -51.33
C ILE A 162 52.66 -48.87 -51.42
N GLU A 163 53.38 -49.97 -51.62
CA GLU A 163 54.78 -49.97 -52.06
C GLU A 163 54.88 -49.22 -53.41
N ALA A 164 55.27 -47.94 -53.36
CA ALA A 164 55.79 -47.27 -54.54
C ALA A 164 57.18 -47.85 -54.83
N GLY A 165 57.20 -48.86 -55.69
CA GLY A 165 58.41 -49.51 -56.19
C GLY A 165 59.38 -48.48 -56.78
N PHE A 166 60.55 -48.41 -56.16
CA PHE A 166 61.74 -47.76 -56.67
C PHE A 166 62.30 -48.64 -57.80
N LEU A 167 62.10 -48.21 -59.04
CA LEU A 167 62.71 -48.82 -60.23
C LEU A 167 63.59 -47.77 -60.91
N ILE A 168 64.89 -47.93 -60.65
CA ILE A 168 66.11 -47.65 -61.47
C ILE A 168 66.07 -46.43 -62.39
#